data_AF-A0A0B8PDF3-F1
#
_entry.id   AF-A0A0B8PDF3-F1
#
_cell.length_a   1.000
_cell.length_b   1.000
_cell.length_c   1.000
_cell.angle_alpha   90.00
_cell.angle_beta   90.00
_cell.angle_gamma   90.00
#
_symmetry.space_group_name_H-M   'P 1'
#
loop_
_entity.id
_entity.type
_entity.pdbx_description
1 polymer ?
#
loop_
_entity_poly.entity_id
_entity_poly.type
_entity_poly.pdbx_seq_one_letter_code
_entity_poly.pdbx_strand_id
1 'polypeptide(L)' 'MTKVTILDGGMGRELKRIGAPFSQPLWSAQALIESPKHVAQAHLGFIEAGAEIITVNSYACVPFT' A
#
# COMPACT_ATOMS: atom_id res chain seq x y z
N MET A 1 -28.49 -9.84 10.54
CA MET A 1 -27.30 -8.99 10.77
C MET A 1 -26.59 -8.84 9.44
N THR A 2 -26.23 -7.63 9.04
CA THR A 2 -25.39 -7.38 7.86
C THR A 2 -23.93 -7.69 8.21
N LYS A 3 -23.25 -8.47 7.38
CA LYS A 3 -21.82 -8.74 7.55
C LYS A 3 -21.05 -7.43 7.32
N VAL A 4 -20.18 -7.05 8.26
CA VAL A 4 -19.23 -5.96 8.09
C VAL A 4 -18.02 -6.50 7.31
N THR A 5 -17.58 -5.77 6.29
CA THR A 5 -16.35 -6.07 5.55
C THR A 5 -15.24 -5.12 6.00
N ILE A 6 -14.09 -5.66 6.38
CA ILE A 6 -12.93 -4.85 6.77
C ILE A 6 -12.03 -4.60 5.54
N LEU A 7 -11.77 -3.33 5.24
CA LEU A 7 -10.84 -2.90 4.20
C LEU A 7 -9.42 -2.76 4.78
N ASP A 8 -8.44 -2.62 3.89
CA ASP A 8 -7.05 -2.33 4.27
C ASP A 8 -6.84 -0.88 4.77
N GLY A 9 -5.60 -0.60 5.18
CA GLY A 9 -5.21 0.67 5.77
C GLY A 9 -4.46 1.62 4.83
N GLY A 10 -3.91 2.70 5.40
CA GLY A 10 -3.20 3.72 4.64
C GLY A 10 -1.81 3.27 4.15
N MET A 11 -1.72 2.83 2.89
CA MET A 11 -0.48 2.35 2.26
C MET A 11 0.72 3.30 2.43
N GLY A 12 0.57 4.60 2.16
CA GLY A 12 1.68 5.55 2.24
C GLY A 12 2.28 5.68 3.66
N ARG A 13 1.42 5.63 4.69
CA ARG A 13 1.90 5.65 6.09
C ARG A 13 2.62 4.36 6.44
N GLU A 14 2.10 3.24 5.97
CA GLU A 14 2.68 1.93 6.23
C GLU A 14 4.04 1.77 5.55
N LEU A 15 4.15 2.12 4.27
CA LEU A 15 5.42 2.13 3.53
C LEU A 15 6.49 2.98 4.22
N LYS A 16 6.11 4.19 4.67
CA LYS A 16 7.03 5.05 5.44
C LYS A 16 7.45 4.41 6.77
N ARG A 17 6.51 3.74 7.47
CA ARG A 17 6.75 3.09 8.76
C ARG A 17 7.71 1.90 8.64
N ILE A 18 7.60 1.11 7.57
CA ILE A 18 8.44 -0.07 7.33
C ILE A 18 9.75 0.26 6.59
N GLY A 19 10.04 1.53 6.33
CA GLY A 19 11.31 1.97 5.75
C GLY A 19 11.42 1.84 4.23
N ALA A 20 10.30 1.78 3.52
CA ALA A 20 10.30 1.78 2.06
C ALA A 20 10.80 3.13 1.49
N PRO A 21 11.36 3.15 0.27
CA PRO A 21 11.62 4.38 -0.46
C PRO A 21 10.34 5.23 -0.53
N PHE A 22 10.44 6.49 -0.09
CA PHE A 22 9.28 7.36 0.06
C PHE A 22 9.62 8.80 -0.33
N SER A 23 9.18 9.21 -1.50
CA SER A 23 9.23 10.59 -1.97
C SER A 23 7.85 11.06 -2.43
N GLN A 24 7.49 12.30 -2.12
CA GLN A 24 6.26 12.89 -2.65
C GLN A 24 6.55 13.58 -3.99
N PRO A 25 5.62 13.53 -4.98
CA PRO A 25 4.30 12.89 -4.95
C PRO A 25 4.30 11.40 -5.33
N LEU A 26 5.43 10.84 -5.75
CA LEU A 26 5.54 9.55 -6.44
C LEU A 26 5.67 8.33 -5.51
N TRP A 27 5.32 8.45 -4.24
CA TRP A 27 5.61 7.45 -3.20
C TRP A 27 5.11 6.04 -3.58
N SER A 28 3.94 5.92 -4.22
CA SER A 28 3.39 4.60 -4.58
C SER A 28 4.16 3.97 -5.74
N ALA A 29 4.44 4.75 -6.79
CA ALA A 29 5.16 4.28 -7.97
C ALA A 29 6.63 3.99 -7.64
N GLN A 30 7.27 4.86 -6.86
CA GLN A 30 8.64 4.67 -6.40
C GLN A 30 8.78 3.38 -5.60
N ALA A 31 7.89 3.12 -4.63
CA ALA A 31 7.91 1.89 -3.85
C ALA A 31 7.74 0.64 -4.72
N LEU A 32 6.90 0.68 -5.77
CA LEU A 32 6.75 -0.42 -6.71
C LEU A 32 8.00 -0.67 -7.56
N ILE A 33 8.66 0.39 -8.02
CA ILE A 33 9.84 0.31 -8.90
C ILE A 33 11.08 -0.11 -8.10
N GLU A 34 11.34 0.55 -6.97
CA GLU A 34 12.57 0.39 -6.21
C GLU A 34 12.47 -0.73 -5.17
N SER A 35 11.29 -1.01 -4.63
CA SER A 35 11.15 -1.96 -3.52
C SER A 35 9.79 -2.67 -3.44
N PRO A 36 9.43 -3.50 -4.44
CA PRO A 36 8.16 -4.22 -4.45
C PRO A 36 7.98 -5.16 -3.23
N LYS A 37 9.08 -5.57 -2.59
CA LYS A 37 9.05 -6.34 -1.34
C LYS A 37 8.38 -5.59 -0.19
N HIS A 38 8.62 -4.27 -0.06
CA HIS A 38 7.97 -3.48 0.98
C HIS A 38 6.47 -3.30 0.69
N VAL A 39 6.08 -3.20 -0.58
CA VAL A 39 4.66 -3.17 -0.96
C VAL A 39 3.97 -4.48 -0.57
N ALA A 40 4.60 -5.62 -0.86
CA ALA A 40 4.10 -6.93 -0.44
C ALA A 40 4.02 -7.06 1.09
N GLN A 41 5.04 -6.58 1.81
CA GLN A 41 5.08 -6.59 3.27
C GLN A 41 3.96 -5.72 3.88
N ALA A 42 3.69 -4.54 3.33
CA ALA A 42 2.60 -3.67 3.76
C ALA A 42 1.24 -4.36 3.57
N HIS A 43 1.01 -4.97 2.40
CA HIS A 43 -0.21 -5.75 2.16
C HIS A 43 -0.34 -6.94 3.11
N LEU A 44 0.74 -7.68 3.36
CA LEU A 44 0.74 -8.79 4.31
C LEU A 44 0.37 -8.31 5.71
N GLY A 45 0.89 -7.17 6.15
CA GLY A 45 0.53 -6.57 7.43
C GLY A 45 -0.97 -6.24 7.54
N PHE A 46 -1.60 -5.77 6.46
CA PHE A 46 -3.06 -5.55 6.45
C PHE A 46 -3.84 -6.85 6.48
N ILE A 47 -3.39 -7.88 5.74
CA ILE A 47 -4.01 -9.21 5.74
C ILE A 47 -3.96 -9.82 7.14
N GLU A 48 -2.80 -9.79 7.80
CA GLU A 48 -2.59 -10.30 9.15
C GLU A 48 -3.42 -9.54 10.20
N ALA A 49 -3.71 -8.25 9.96
CA ALA A 49 -4.58 -7.43 10.80
C ALA A 49 -6.09 -7.70 10.58
N GLY A 50 -6.46 -8.54 9.61
CA GLY A 50 -7.84 -8.95 9.33
C GLY A 50 -8.52 -8.22 8.16
N ALA A 51 -7.77 -7.54 7.29
CA ALA A 51 -8.34 -6.98 6.07
C ALA A 51 -8.86 -8.09 5.14
N GLU A 52 -10.10 -7.95 4.69
CA GLU A 52 -10.75 -8.86 3.73
C GLU A 52 -10.58 -8.38 2.29
N ILE A 53 -10.28 -7.09 2.09
CA ILE A 53 -10.08 -6.47 0.79
C ILE A 53 -8.78 -5.67 0.82
N ILE A 54 -7.96 -5.84 -0.22
CA ILE A 54 -6.71 -5.13 -0.43
C ILE A 54 -6.85 -4.16 -1.60
N THR A 55 -6.52 -2.90 -1.36
CA THR A 55 -6.45 -1.85 -2.38
C THR A 55 -5.06 -1.86 -3.00
N VAL A 56 -4.97 -2.06 -4.32
CA VAL A 56 -3.68 -2.08 -5.03
C VAL A 56 -2.95 -0.73 -4.94
N ASN A 57 -1.61 -0.77 -4.87
CA ASN A 57 -0.76 0.41 -4.72
C ASN A 57 -0.61 1.25 -6.01
N SER A 58 -1.72 1.62 -6.67
CA SER A 58 -1.73 2.29 -7.98
C SER A 58 -2.00 3.80 -7.95
N TYR A 59 -1.98 4.44 -6.77
CA TYR A 59 -2.41 5.84 -6.61
C TYR A 59 -1.63 6.85 -7.48
N ALA A 60 -0.30 6.86 -7.39
CA ALA A 60 0.59 7.68 -8.22
C ALA A 60 1.17 6.90 -9.41
N CYS A 61 0.47 5.87 -9.91
CA CYS A 61 0.85 5.11 -11.11
C CYS A 61 0.11 5.64 -12.34
N VAL A 62 0.29 6.93 -12.62
CA VAL A 62 -0.31 7.60 -13.79
C VAL A 62 0.79 7.97 -14.79
N PRO A 63 0.54 7.90 -16.11
CA PRO A 63 1.48 8.39 -17.12
C PRO A 63 1.81 9.87 -16.88
N PHE A 64 3.06 10.26 -17.14
CA PHE A 64 3.41 11.66 -17.25
C PHE A 64 2.83 12.19 -18.57
N THR A 65 1.82 13.05 -18.47
CA THR A 65 1.31 13.88 -19.57
C THR A 65 1.66 15.33 -19.31
#